data_AF-A0A9D8HSZ1-F1
#
_entry.id   AF-A0A9D8HSZ1-F1
#
_cell.length_a   1.000
_cell.length_b   1.000
_cell.length_c   1.000
_cell.angle_alpha   90.00
_cell.angle_beta   90.00
_cell.angle_gamma   90.00
#
_symmetry.space_group_name_H-M   'P 1'
#
loop_
_entity.id
_entity.type
_entity.pdbx_description
1 polymer ?
#
loop_
_entity_poly.entity_id
_entity_poly.type
_entity_poly.pdbx_seq_one_letter_code
_entity_poly.pdbx_strand_id
1 'polypeptide(L)'
;MEIKKKLKNNLLLFAKTCLPQLFYHKFSYVHKEIADLIQSDERRINVMASRGLAKSTILGRLVPLHILLNSDYPETILLASKSQGLSIQHLQIIKDALDYNPTIRKIYGYYGSQSAKIWRDDRIVLNNGNSVYAKGTGQHIRGINLYSRVTYFLFDDIEE
;
A
#
# COMPACT_ATOMS: atom_id res chain seq x y z
N MET A 1 -21.25 -6.38 3.03
CA MET A 1 -20.51 -6.53 4.31
C MET A 1 -19.55 -7.73 4.29
N GLU A 2 -19.99 -8.88 3.78
CA GLU A 2 -19.17 -10.12 3.75
C GLU A 2 -17.93 -10.05 2.85
N ILE A 3 -18.03 -9.44 1.65
CA ILE A 3 -16.90 -9.37 0.72
C ILE A 3 -15.75 -8.51 1.25
N LYS A 4 -16.03 -7.35 1.88
CA LYS A 4 -15.00 -6.51 2.50
C LYS A 4 -14.23 -7.28 3.58
N LYS A 5 -14.95 -8.06 4.42
CA LYS A 5 -14.32 -8.89 5.45
C LYS A 5 -13.41 -9.96 4.84
N LYS A 6 -13.84 -10.63 3.77
CA LYS A 6 -13.00 -11.61 3.05
C LYS A 6 -11.74 -10.97 2.46
N LEU A 7 -11.87 -9.78 1.88
CA LEU A 7 -10.76 -9.04 1.27
C LEU A 7 -9.80 -8.46 2.32
N LYS A 8 -10.31 -7.97 3.45
CA LYS A 8 -9.51 -7.55 4.60
C LYS A 8 -8.65 -8.70 5.12
N ASN A 9 -9.23 -9.89 5.24
CA ASN A 9 -8.57 -11.05 5.85
C ASN A 9 -7.77 -11.91 4.85
N ASN A 10 -7.71 -11.57 3.57
CA ASN A 10 -6.95 -12.34 2.59
C ASN A 10 -6.30 -11.43 1.55
N LEU A 11 -5.01 -11.15 1.75
CA LEU A 11 -4.25 -10.20 0.93
C LEU A 11 -4.15 -10.65 -0.54
N LEU A 12 -3.98 -11.94 -0.80
CA LEU A 12 -3.88 -12.47 -2.17
C LEU A 12 -5.23 -12.41 -2.91
N LEU A 13 -6.34 -12.63 -2.20
CA LEU A 13 -7.67 -12.46 -2.76
C LEU A 13 -7.94 -10.97 -3.05
N PHE A 14 -7.54 -10.08 -2.15
CA PHE A 14 -7.60 -8.63 -2.39
C PHE A 14 -6.79 -8.23 -3.62
N ALA A 15 -5.58 -8.75 -3.78
CA ALA A 15 -4.72 -8.52 -4.93
C ALA A 15 -5.39 -8.87 -6.26
N LYS A 16 -5.95 -10.09 -6.36
CA LYS A 16 -6.63 -10.56 -7.57
C LYS A 16 -7.93 -9.81 -7.85
N THR A 17 -8.63 -9.39 -6.81
CA THR A 17 -9.93 -8.71 -6.95
C THR A 17 -9.75 -7.25 -7.33
N CYS A 18 -8.86 -6.54 -6.64
CA CYS A 18 -8.72 -5.10 -6.76
C CYS A 18 -7.63 -4.68 -7.74
N LEU A 19 -6.61 -5.51 -7.98
CA LEU A 19 -5.49 -5.19 -8.87
C LEU A 19 -5.18 -6.34 -9.86
N PRO A 20 -6.17 -6.91 -10.56
CA PRO A 20 -5.98 -8.07 -11.44
C PRO A 20 -4.90 -7.82 -12.52
N GLN A 21 -4.78 -6.58 -13.00
CA GLN A 21 -3.78 -6.18 -13.99
C GLN A 21 -2.33 -6.27 -13.49
N LEU A 22 -2.10 -6.21 -12.17
CA LEU A 22 -0.78 -6.39 -11.56
C LEU A 22 -0.55 -7.83 -11.10
N PHE A 23 -1.62 -8.61 -10.92
CA PHE A 23 -1.60 -9.96 -10.31
C PHE A 23 -2.30 -11.00 -11.19
N TYR A 24 -1.98 -11.01 -12.49
CA TYR A 24 -2.57 -11.92 -13.48
C TYR A 24 -1.90 -13.31 -13.50
N HIS A 25 -0.67 -13.43 -12.99
CA HIS A 25 0.03 -14.70 -12.85
C HIS A 25 -0.39 -15.46 -11.58
N LYS A 26 -0.18 -16.79 -11.59
CA LYS A 26 -0.45 -17.63 -10.43
C LYS A 26 0.54 -17.34 -9.30
N PHE A 27 0.02 -17.14 -8.09
CA PHE A 27 0.85 -17.02 -6.89
C PHE A 27 1.58 -18.33 -6.58
N SER A 28 2.90 -18.24 -6.40
CA SER A 28 3.73 -19.31 -5.84
C SER A 28 3.56 -19.43 -4.32
N TYR A 29 4.17 -20.45 -3.71
CA TYR A 29 4.16 -20.64 -2.25
C TYR A 29 4.79 -19.44 -1.51
N VAL A 30 5.87 -18.87 -2.05
CA VAL A 30 6.55 -17.69 -1.47
C VAL A 30 5.61 -16.50 -1.34
N HIS A 31 4.71 -16.28 -2.30
CA HIS A 31 3.73 -15.20 -2.21
C HIS A 31 2.73 -15.42 -1.07
N LYS A 32 2.40 -16.68 -0.76
CA LYS A 32 1.55 -17.03 0.38
C LYS A 32 2.27 -16.76 1.69
N GLU A 33 3.52 -17.21 1.82
CA GLU A 33 4.34 -16.94 3.01
C GLU A 33 4.48 -15.43 3.28
N ILE A 34 4.75 -14.64 2.24
CA ILE A 34 4.82 -13.18 2.36
C ILE A 34 3.48 -12.59 2.81
N ALA A 35 2.37 -13.04 2.23
CA ALA A 35 1.03 -12.57 2.60
C ALA A 35 0.68 -12.95 4.05
N ASP A 36 0.97 -14.18 4.46
CA ASP A 36 0.71 -14.67 5.81
C ASP A 36 1.56 -13.90 6.83
N LEU A 37 2.83 -13.61 6.53
CA LEU A 37 3.68 -12.75 7.35
C LEU A 37 3.09 -11.35 7.48
N ILE A 38 2.72 -10.70 6.36
CA ILE A 38 2.14 -9.34 6.37
C ILE A 38 0.83 -9.29 7.17
N GLN A 39 0.04 -10.37 7.16
CA GLN A 39 -1.24 -10.46 7.86
C GLN A 39 -1.14 -11.05 9.28
N SER A 40 0.08 -11.34 9.75
CA SER A 40 0.33 -11.81 11.12
C SER A 40 0.35 -10.65 12.12
N ASP A 41 0.47 -10.97 13.42
CA ASP A 41 0.62 -9.98 14.49
C ASP A 41 2.06 -9.43 14.60
N GLU A 42 2.97 -9.84 13.71
CA GLU A 42 4.36 -9.39 13.72
C GLU A 42 4.49 -7.90 13.39
N ARG A 43 5.13 -7.16 14.30
CA ARG A 43 5.30 -5.70 14.15
C ARG A 43 6.47 -5.30 13.26
N ARG A 44 7.40 -6.22 12.99
CA ARG A 44 8.61 -5.98 12.21
C ARG A 44 8.89 -7.18 11.32
N ILE A 45 8.75 -6.97 10.03
CA ILE A 45 8.92 -8.03 9.03
C ILE A 45 10.01 -7.56 8.07
N ASN A 46 10.99 -8.43 7.82
CA ASN A 46 11.99 -8.25 6.78
C ASN A 46 11.89 -9.43 5.80
N VAL A 47 11.66 -9.13 4.52
CA VAL A 47 11.51 -10.15 3.48
C VAL A 47 12.70 -10.06 2.52
N MET A 48 13.60 -11.02 2.62
CA MET A 48 14.70 -11.21 1.68
C MET A 48 14.33 -12.31 0.68
N ALA A 49 14.11 -11.95 -0.59
CA ALA A 49 13.81 -12.94 -1.63
C ALA A 49 14.44 -12.56 -2.97
N SER A 50 14.55 -13.53 -3.88
CA SER A 50 15.13 -13.34 -5.22
C SER A 50 14.36 -12.31 -6.07
N ARG A 51 15.04 -11.74 -7.07
CA ARG A 51 14.42 -10.86 -8.08
C ARG A 51 13.34 -11.61 -8.85
N GLY A 52 12.34 -10.89 -9.36
CA GLY A 52 11.25 -11.46 -10.15
C GLY A 52 10.03 -11.96 -9.34
N LEU A 53 10.09 -11.97 -8.01
CA LEU A 53 8.96 -12.35 -7.14
C LEU A 53 7.96 -11.21 -6.86
N ALA A 54 7.95 -10.16 -7.69
CA ALA A 54 7.05 -9.01 -7.57
C ALA A 54 6.99 -8.35 -6.18
N LYS A 55 8.07 -8.43 -5.38
CA LYS A 55 8.13 -7.90 -4.01
C LYS A 55 7.75 -6.42 -3.94
N SER A 56 8.29 -5.60 -4.83
CA SER A 56 7.98 -4.17 -4.91
C SER A 56 6.54 -3.89 -5.31
N THR A 57 5.91 -4.78 -6.07
CA THR A 57 4.48 -4.71 -6.37
C THR A 57 3.66 -5.02 -5.11
N ILE A 58 4.07 -6.01 -4.31
CA ILE A 58 3.39 -6.35 -3.06
C ILE A 58 3.59 -5.26 -2.02
N LEU A 59 4.83 -5.01 -1.59
CA LEU A 59 5.15 -4.07 -0.51
C LEU A 59 4.88 -2.62 -0.89
N GLY A 60 5.23 -2.22 -2.11
CA GLY A 60 5.12 -0.83 -2.53
C GLY A 60 3.72 -0.42 -3.00
N ARG A 61 2.84 -1.37 -3.38
CA ARG A 61 1.56 -1.05 -4.04
C ARG A 61 0.37 -1.76 -3.38
N LEU A 62 0.44 -3.08 -3.26
CA LEU A 62 -0.66 -3.88 -2.73
C LEU A 62 -0.91 -3.62 -1.25
N VAL A 63 0.14 -3.70 -0.43
CA VAL A 63 0.04 -3.54 1.03
C VAL A 63 -0.46 -2.15 1.43
N PRO A 64 0.10 -1.04 0.91
CA PRO A 64 -0.43 0.28 1.23
C PRO A 64 -1.90 0.42 0.83
N LEU A 65 -2.27 -0.01 -0.37
CA LEU A 65 -3.66 0.07 -0.83
C LEU A 65 -4.60 -0.77 0.03
N HIS A 66 -4.17 -1.95 0.47
CA HIS A 66 -4.95 -2.82 1.37
C HIS A 66 -5.20 -2.13 2.71
N ILE A 67 -4.17 -1.53 3.32
CA ILE A 67 -4.27 -0.76 4.56
C ILE A 67 -5.23 0.42 4.39
N LEU A 68 -5.04 1.24 3.34
CA LEU A 68 -5.88 2.41 3.07
C LEU A 68 -7.38 2.10 2.97
N LEU A 69 -7.75 0.90 2.49
CA LEU A 69 -9.13 0.52 2.22
C LEU A 69 -9.77 -0.36 3.30
N ASN A 70 -8.97 -1.01 4.16
CA ASN A 70 -9.48 -2.01 5.11
C ASN A 70 -9.19 -1.72 6.59
N SER A 71 -8.44 -0.67 6.91
CA SER A 71 -8.21 -0.25 8.30
C SER A 71 -9.46 0.32 8.95
N ASP A 72 -9.65 0.00 10.23
CA ASP A 72 -10.78 0.49 11.03
C ASP A 72 -10.53 1.90 11.59
N TYR A 73 -9.26 2.31 11.66
CA TYR A 73 -8.81 3.60 12.16
C TYR A 73 -7.93 4.32 11.12
N PRO A 74 -7.77 5.65 11.22
CA PRO A 74 -6.87 6.40 10.36
C PRO A 74 -5.41 5.95 10.48
N GLU A 75 -4.84 5.44 9.39
CA GLU A 75 -3.45 4.98 9.30
C GLU A 75 -2.58 5.94 8.50
N THR A 76 -1.34 6.13 8.94
CA THR A 76 -0.33 6.92 8.21
C THR A 76 0.82 6.03 7.80
N ILE A 77 0.99 5.89 6.49
CA ILE A 77 1.98 5.04 5.87
C ILE A 77 3.14 5.91 5.38
N LEU A 78 4.36 5.60 5.83
CA LEU A 78 5.57 6.10 5.20
C LEU A 78 6.07 5.03 4.23
N LEU A 79 5.96 5.31 2.94
CA LEU A 79 6.43 4.46 1.86
C LEU A 79 7.79 4.98 1.40
N ALA A 80 8.83 4.20 1.65
CA ALA A 80 10.19 4.54 1.26
C ALA A 80 10.80 3.49 0.35
N SER A 81 11.51 3.97 -0.66
CA SER A 81 12.27 3.16 -1.61
C SER A 81 13.66 3.76 -1.80
N LYS A 82 14.54 3.06 -2.54
CA LYS A 82 15.89 3.53 -2.87
C LYS A 82 15.97 5.01 -3.29
N SER A 83 14.96 5.51 -4.01
CA SER A 83 14.81 6.94 -4.30
C SER A 83 13.38 7.42 -4.06
N GLN A 84 13.22 8.72 -3.79
CA GLN A 84 11.89 9.33 -3.66
C GLN A 84 11.08 9.21 -4.95
N GLY A 85 11.73 9.33 -6.11
CA GLY A 85 11.08 9.16 -7.41
C GLY A 85 10.44 7.78 -7.56
N LEU A 86 11.13 6.71 -7.12
CA LEU A 86 10.57 5.36 -7.13
C LEU A 86 9.36 5.25 -6.21
N SER A 87 9.42 5.78 -4.99
CA SER A 87 8.27 5.79 -4.08
C SER A 87 7.08 6.59 -4.61
N ILE A 88 7.33 7.69 -5.34
CA ILE A 88 6.28 8.46 -6.03
C ILE A 88 5.63 7.60 -7.12
N GLN A 89 6.40 6.82 -7.89
CA GLN A 89 5.83 5.92 -8.90
C GLN A 89 4.92 4.85 -8.26
N HIS A 90 5.32 4.29 -7.12
CA HIS A 90 4.48 3.37 -6.36
C HIS A 90 3.19 4.04 -5.88
N LEU A 91 3.30 5.25 -5.31
CA LEU A 91 2.15 6.03 -4.87
C LEU A 91 1.22 6.41 -6.03
N GLN A 92 1.76 6.69 -7.21
CA GLN A 92 0.96 7.00 -8.39
C GLN A 92 0.08 5.82 -8.81
N ILE A 93 0.59 4.59 -8.78
CA ILE A 93 -0.22 3.40 -9.07
C ILE A 93 -1.34 3.22 -8.04
N ILE A 94 -1.09 3.54 -6.77
CA ILE A 94 -2.11 3.52 -5.71
C ILE A 94 -3.16 4.61 -5.98
N LYS A 95 -2.75 5.83 -6.33
CA LYS A 95 -3.64 6.95 -6.70
C LYS A 95 -4.54 6.56 -7.87
N ASP A 96 -3.97 6.00 -8.93
CA ASP A 96 -4.73 5.56 -10.11
C ASP A 96 -5.77 4.50 -9.74
N ALA A 97 -5.43 3.56 -8.85
CA ALA A 97 -6.36 2.57 -8.36
C ALA A 97 -7.52 3.21 -7.56
N LEU A 98 -7.24 4.19 -6.71
CA LEU A 98 -8.27 4.89 -5.93
C LEU A 98 -9.18 5.77 -6.79
N ASP A 99 -8.64 6.40 -7.84
CA ASP A 99 -9.39 7.27 -8.74
C ASP A 99 -10.25 6.47 -9.74
N TYR A 100 -9.64 5.49 -10.40
CA TYR A 100 -10.19 4.96 -11.65
C TYR A 100 -10.65 3.49 -11.57
N ASN A 101 -10.31 2.75 -10.51
CA ASN A 101 -10.66 1.33 -10.45
C ASN A 101 -12.14 1.12 -10.12
N PRO A 102 -12.95 0.58 -11.06
CA PRO A 102 -14.39 0.42 -10.86
C PRO A 102 -14.71 -0.63 -9.79
N THR A 103 -13.87 -1.66 -9.63
CA THR A 103 -14.05 -2.70 -8.61
C THR A 103 -13.83 -2.14 -7.22
N ILE A 104 -12.76 -1.37 -7.01
CA ILE A 104 -12.52 -0.68 -5.74
C ILE A 104 -13.69 0.27 -5.45
N ARG A 105 -14.09 1.08 -6.45
CA ARG A 105 -15.22 2.01 -6.29
C ARG A 105 -16.52 1.29 -5.89
N LYS A 106 -16.82 0.16 -6.52
CA LYS A 106 -18.02 -0.65 -6.23
C LYS A 106 -17.99 -1.25 -4.82
N ILE A 107 -16.82 -1.70 -4.36
CA ILE A 107 -16.69 -2.39 -3.07
C ILE A 107 -16.55 -1.39 -1.93
N TYR A 108 -15.64 -0.43 -2.05
CA TYR A 108 -15.20 0.46 -0.98
C TYR A 108 -15.82 1.86 -1.05
N GLY A 109 -16.27 2.30 -2.23
CA GLY A 109 -16.65 3.69 -2.50
C GLY A 109 -15.51 4.47 -3.18
N TYR A 110 -15.73 5.76 -3.39
CA TYR A 110 -14.74 6.62 -4.06
C TYR A 110 -13.79 7.31 -3.08
N TYR A 111 -12.50 6.96 -3.17
CA TYR A 111 -11.40 7.49 -2.36
C TYR A 111 -10.34 8.22 -3.21
N GLY A 112 -10.72 8.64 -4.41
CA GLY A 112 -9.82 9.32 -5.34
C GLY A 112 -9.64 10.81 -5.04
N SER A 113 -8.99 11.48 -5.98
CA SER A 113 -8.63 12.90 -5.94
C SER A 113 -9.76 13.85 -5.54
N GLN A 114 -11.00 13.61 -5.99
CA GLN A 114 -12.12 14.54 -5.73
C GLN A 114 -12.64 14.47 -4.29
N SER A 115 -12.35 13.40 -3.55
CA SER A 115 -12.77 13.26 -2.15
C SER A 115 -11.62 13.39 -1.15
N ALA A 116 -10.37 13.38 -1.62
CA ALA A 116 -9.19 13.47 -0.76
C ALA A 116 -9.01 14.87 -0.13
N LYS A 117 -8.47 14.91 1.09
CA LYS A 117 -8.05 16.15 1.77
C LYS A 117 -6.75 16.70 1.17
N ILE A 118 -5.84 15.81 0.78
CA ILE A 118 -4.56 16.13 0.12
C ILE A 118 -4.34 15.13 -1.01
N TRP A 119 -4.02 15.62 -2.20
CA TRP A 119 -3.67 14.78 -3.35
C TRP A 119 -2.46 15.38 -4.08
N ARG A 120 -1.26 14.99 -3.68
CA ARG A 120 0.01 15.46 -4.25
C ARG A 120 0.78 14.28 -4.83
N ASP A 121 1.90 14.57 -5.48
CA ASP A 121 2.75 13.53 -6.07
C ASP A 121 3.49 12.74 -4.99
N ASP A 122 3.95 13.43 -3.95
CA ASP A 122 4.72 12.86 -2.84
C ASP A 122 3.88 12.41 -1.65
N ARG A 123 2.58 12.75 -1.61
CA ARG A 123 1.70 12.37 -0.51
C ARG A 123 0.22 12.46 -0.85
N ILE A 124 -0.58 11.64 -0.17
CA ILE A 124 -2.04 11.72 -0.17
C ILE A 124 -2.59 11.66 1.26
N VAL A 125 -3.72 12.32 1.50
CA VAL A 125 -4.54 12.19 2.71
C VAL A 125 -5.99 12.04 2.28
N LEU A 126 -6.57 10.88 2.55
CA LEU A 126 -7.95 10.55 2.22
C LEU A 126 -8.94 11.24 3.17
N ASN A 127 -10.22 11.30 2.80
CA ASN A 127 -11.27 11.91 3.64
C ASN A 127 -11.38 11.26 5.02
N ASN A 128 -11.21 9.93 5.10
CA ASN A 128 -11.20 9.14 6.33
C ASN A 128 -9.92 9.31 7.18
N GLY A 129 -8.96 10.12 6.73
CA GLY A 129 -7.71 10.40 7.45
C GLY A 129 -6.56 9.43 7.16
N ASN A 130 -6.81 8.34 6.42
CA ASN A 130 -5.74 7.47 5.95
C ASN A 130 -4.79 8.25 5.04
N SER A 131 -3.48 8.05 5.17
CA SER A 131 -2.50 8.81 4.44
C SER A 131 -1.27 8.00 4.02
N VAL A 132 -0.64 8.43 2.93
CA VAL A 132 0.63 7.85 2.44
C VAL A 132 1.59 8.97 2.11
N TYR A 133 2.84 8.82 2.53
CA TYR A 133 3.94 9.73 2.23
C TYR A 133 5.05 8.95 1.51
N ALA A 134 5.38 9.35 0.28
CA ALA A 134 6.45 8.80 -0.52
C ALA A 134 7.79 9.48 -0.19
N LYS A 135 8.82 8.70 0.16
CA LYS A 135 10.13 9.19 0.60
C LYS A 135 11.28 8.40 -0.01
N GLY A 136 12.43 9.03 -0.18
CA GLY A 136 13.67 8.32 -0.52
C GLY A 136 14.39 7.83 0.73
N THR A 137 15.11 6.72 0.62
CA THR A 137 16.04 6.26 1.65
C THR A 137 17.04 7.38 2.00
N GLY A 138 17.29 7.60 3.30
CA GLY A 138 18.19 8.66 3.78
C GLY A 138 17.54 10.03 4.00
N GLN A 139 16.28 10.24 3.58
CA GLN A 139 15.57 11.47 3.94
C GLN A 139 15.21 11.47 5.43
N HIS A 140 15.46 12.60 6.11
CA HIS A 140 15.09 12.75 7.51
C HIS A 140 13.58 12.65 7.71
N ILE A 141 13.16 11.68 8.52
CA ILE A 141 11.76 11.48 8.92
C ILE A 141 11.37 12.48 10.04
N ARG A 142 12.37 13.00 10.78
CA ARG A 142 12.17 14.00 11.83
C ARG A 142 11.81 15.36 11.24
N GLY A 143 10.79 16.02 11.81
CA GLY A 143 10.35 17.36 11.38
C GLY A 143 9.43 17.39 10.17
N ILE A 144 9.02 16.23 9.63
CA ILE A 144 8.00 16.19 8.58
C ILE A 144 6.65 16.56 9.20
N ASN A 145 5.99 17.55 8.61
CA ASN A 145 4.62 17.91 8.95
C ASN A 145 3.66 16.83 8.39
N LEU A 146 3.46 15.79 9.19
CA LEU A 146 2.56 14.69 8.91
C LEU A 146 1.14 15.03 9.37
N TYR A 147 0.15 14.49 8.67
CA TYR A 147 -1.26 14.67 9.01
C TYR A 147 -1.61 13.98 10.33
N SER A 148 -0.98 12.82 10.60
CA SER A 148 -1.04 12.13 11.88
C SER A 148 0.24 11.33 12.15
N ARG A 149 0.34 10.69 13.31
CA ARG A 149 1.48 9.83 13.69
C ARG A 149 1.62 8.67 12.70
N VAL A 150 2.84 8.38 12.25
CA VAL A 150 3.13 7.21 11.41
C VAL A 150 2.76 5.93 12.16
N THR A 151 2.02 5.06 11.48
CA THR A 151 1.62 3.74 11.97
C THR A 151 2.28 2.60 11.19
N TYR A 152 2.59 2.81 9.91
CA TYR A 152 3.32 1.84 9.08
C TYR A 152 4.56 2.47 8.43
N PHE A 153 5.67 1.76 8.51
CA PHE A 153 6.87 2.01 7.71
C PHE A 153 7.01 0.89 6.70
N LEU A 154 6.91 1.22 5.42
CA LEU A 154 7.04 0.27 4.32
C LEU A 154 8.27 0.63 3.50
N PHE A 155 9.17 -0.34 3.41
CA PHE A 155 10.49 -0.18 2.82
C PHE A 155 10.61 -1.12 1.63
N ASP A 156 10.82 -0.57 0.44
CA ASP A 156 11.02 -1.32 -0.79
C ASP A 156 12.42 -1.12 -1.34
N ASP A 157 13.08 -2.22 -1.72
CA ASP A 157 14.38 -2.21 -2.39
C ASP A 157 15.46 -1.41 -1.63
N ILE A 158 15.61 -1.69 -0.33
CA ILE A 158 16.68 -1.15 0.52
C ILE A 158 17.79 -2.19 0.59
N GLU A 159 18.71 -2.15 -0.38
CA GLU A 159 19.87 -3.05 -0.46
C GLU A 159 21.19 -2.39 0.01
N GLU A 160 21.13 -1.33 0.83
CA GLU A 160 22.32 -0.64 1.37
C GLU A 160 22.29 -0.51 2.90
#